data_AF-A0A2E9KWE7-F1
#
_entry.id   AF-A0A2E9KWE7-F1
#
_cell.length_a   1.000
_cell.length_b   1.000
_cell.length_c   1.000
_cell.angle_alpha   90.00
_cell.angle_beta   90.00
_cell.angle_gamma   90.00
#
_symmetry.space_group_name_H-M   'P 1'
#
loop_
_entity.id
_entity.type
_entity.pdbx_description
1 polymer ?
#
loop_
_entity_poly.entity_id
_entity_poly.type
_entity_poly.pdbx_seq_one_letter_code
_entity_poly.pdbx_strand_id
1 'polypeptide(L)'
;MIRKLIDRFYNENIEDMCTRLLYFFNTIDTYFMVAGMASFFLYCRGSFNIIHFLIISVSVLLIFKVADFYPLFLLFSPLYLFFLFRTVSLSLVSIIIVSLINLGLFVFIQFSFMGIPDSIVARDPTIGIRKIWNSVFTIAPTTVSLSMSLFFSTLYSLILVARPDPLDVNGLLFWVTISIAALITFYFRPKSFVSDNFKPEVKGRIADKVIVLNIDGCRLDRFYEAKLPFLTALQKVSTYFPGGLQTVYRALTNPAFASILTGTVPKVHGVQSNNVGREIRVEALPDIVKTKLYGSMHVKHFSKKKWEAKIVSLPTHGIYKSDNIMLEWLKEDLLSDDGTRLFIADISESDFLGHAYGSESDQYLESLKRADDRIGQFFKWLSENNLFEKTVVIICSDHGIVRIDHSYLLFDAEKYVPFLITGTGIKKDNPIGYKASIMDIAPTISYLLGIKYPAESNGRVFLDAVA
;
A
#
# COMPACT_ATOMS: atom_id res chain seq x y z
N MET A 1 -32.16 -14.72 -0.28
CA MET A 1 -32.44 -13.80 0.85
C MET A 1 -31.27 -12.86 1.13
N ILE A 2 -30.04 -13.37 1.33
CA ILE A 2 -28.83 -12.57 1.57
C ILE A 2 -28.53 -11.57 0.44
N ARG A 3 -28.57 -12.00 -0.84
CA ARG A 3 -28.35 -11.10 -1.99
C ARG A 3 -29.32 -9.91 -2.03
N LYS A 4 -30.62 -10.16 -1.81
CA LYS A 4 -31.65 -9.10 -1.70
C LYS A 4 -31.45 -8.16 -0.51
N LEU A 5 -30.84 -8.64 0.58
CA LEU A 5 -30.48 -7.82 1.75
C LEU A 5 -29.25 -6.96 1.43
N ILE A 6 -28.22 -7.54 0.80
CA ILE A 6 -27.04 -6.80 0.32
C ILE A 6 -27.50 -5.73 -0.67
N ASP A 7 -28.25 -6.07 -1.72
CA ASP A 7 -28.70 -5.10 -2.72
C ASP A 7 -29.56 -3.95 -2.12
N ARG A 8 -30.20 -4.17 -0.97
CA ARG A 8 -31.05 -3.18 -0.30
C ARG A 8 -30.29 -2.22 0.61
N PHE A 9 -29.18 -2.67 1.21
CA PHE A 9 -28.39 -1.88 2.15
C PHE A 9 -27.06 -1.43 1.58
N TYR A 10 -26.50 -2.16 0.62
CA TYR A 10 -25.20 -1.90 0.02
C TYR A 10 -25.21 -0.63 -0.81
N ASN A 11 -24.28 0.26 -0.51
CA ASN A 11 -23.94 1.41 -1.33
C ASN A 11 -22.46 1.75 -1.09
N GLU A 12 -21.94 2.67 -1.90
CA GLU A 12 -20.54 3.09 -1.83
C GLU A 12 -20.11 3.62 -0.45
N ASN A 13 -21.01 4.26 0.31
CA ASN A 13 -20.69 4.75 1.67
C ASN A 13 -20.53 3.59 2.67
N ILE A 14 -21.34 2.53 2.53
CA ILE A 14 -21.16 1.32 3.34
C ILE A 14 -19.87 0.61 2.97
N GLU A 15 -19.57 0.49 1.67
CA GLU A 15 -18.29 -0.09 1.22
C GLU A 15 -17.11 0.73 1.74
N ASP A 16 -17.16 2.06 1.66
CA ASP A 16 -16.12 2.95 2.21
C ASP A 16 -15.91 2.71 3.71
N MET A 17 -16.99 2.69 4.49
CA MET A 17 -16.94 2.41 5.93
C MET A 17 -16.34 1.02 6.23
N CYS A 18 -16.79 -0.03 5.52
CA CYS A 18 -16.31 -1.39 5.69
C CYS A 18 -14.82 -1.52 5.33
N THR A 19 -14.38 -0.90 4.23
CA THR A 19 -12.97 -0.91 3.82
C THR A 19 -12.09 -0.17 4.83
N ARG A 20 -12.55 0.97 5.38
CA ARG A 20 -11.82 1.66 6.47
C ARG A 20 -11.74 0.82 7.73
N LEU A 21 -12.79 0.09 8.07
CA LEU A 21 -12.79 -0.85 9.20
C LEU A 21 -11.82 -2.01 8.96
N LEU A 22 -11.75 -2.53 7.73
CA LEU A 22 -10.77 -3.53 7.34
C LEU A 22 -9.34 -2.98 7.50
N TYR A 23 -9.05 -1.77 7.02
CA TYR A 23 -7.73 -1.15 7.17
C TYR A 23 -7.35 -0.87 8.63
N PHE A 24 -8.33 -0.52 9.46
CA PHE A 24 -8.15 -0.38 10.90
C PHE A 24 -7.69 -1.69 11.56
N PHE A 25 -8.14 -2.84 11.06
CA PHE A 25 -7.68 -4.16 11.53
C PHE A 25 -6.54 -4.77 10.71
N ASN A 26 -6.18 -4.20 9.56
CA ASN A 26 -5.09 -4.68 8.71
C ASN A 26 -3.72 -4.16 9.16
N THR A 27 -3.66 -2.91 9.62
CA THR A 27 -2.38 -2.31 10.01
C THR A 27 -2.07 -2.57 11.48
N ILE A 28 -0.79 -2.82 11.78
CA ILE A 28 -0.38 -3.06 13.17
C ILE A 28 -0.64 -1.83 14.04
N ASP A 29 -0.56 -0.62 13.46
CA ASP A 29 -0.78 0.69 14.07
C ASP A 29 -1.98 0.77 15.03
N THR A 30 -3.08 0.12 14.65
CA THR A 30 -4.34 0.09 15.41
C THR A 30 -4.61 -1.28 16.00
N TYR A 31 -4.22 -2.35 15.30
CA TYR A 31 -4.41 -3.72 15.79
C TYR A 31 -3.74 -3.98 17.14
N PHE A 32 -2.45 -3.60 17.30
CA PHE A 32 -1.70 -3.94 18.51
C PHE A 32 -2.35 -3.34 19.76
N MET A 33 -2.95 -2.14 19.61
CA MET A 33 -3.65 -1.45 20.69
C MET A 33 -4.91 -2.22 21.09
N VAL A 34 -5.75 -2.56 20.11
CA VAL A 34 -7.02 -3.27 20.35
C VAL A 34 -6.76 -4.63 20.96
N ALA A 35 -5.87 -5.42 20.34
CA ALA A 35 -5.52 -6.76 20.81
C ALA A 35 -4.87 -6.70 22.20
N GLY A 36 -3.88 -5.83 22.39
CA GLY A 36 -3.15 -5.73 23.65
C GLY A 36 -3.99 -5.21 24.82
N MET A 37 -4.89 -4.24 24.59
CA MET A 37 -5.84 -3.76 25.60
C MET A 37 -6.88 -4.83 25.93
N ALA A 38 -7.46 -5.50 24.93
CA ALA A 38 -8.41 -6.58 25.17
C ALA A 38 -7.76 -7.72 25.96
N SER A 39 -6.52 -8.10 25.62
CA SER A 39 -5.75 -9.08 26.36
C SER A 39 -5.47 -8.65 27.80
N PHE A 40 -5.11 -7.39 28.03
CA PHE A 40 -4.98 -6.82 29.37
C PHE A 40 -6.27 -6.93 30.18
N PHE A 41 -7.44 -6.54 29.62
CA PHE A 41 -8.72 -6.60 30.34
C PHE A 41 -9.22 -8.03 30.60
N LEU A 42 -8.94 -8.97 29.68
CA LEU A 42 -9.28 -10.38 29.87
C LEU A 42 -8.42 -11.05 30.95
N TYR A 43 -7.16 -10.63 31.06
CA TYR A 43 -6.21 -11.12 32.06
C TYR A 43 -6.38 -10.44 33.42
N CYS A 44 -6.38 -9.10 33.48
CA CYS A 44 -6.52 -8.32 34.71
C CYS A 44 -7.99 -8.26 35.13
N ARG A 45 -8.40 -9.18 36.01
CA ARG A 45 -9.75 -9.21 36.61
C ARG A 45 -9.93 -8.32 37.85
N GLY A 46 -8.90 -7.59 38.26
CA GLY A 46 -8.91 -6.69 39.43
C GLY A 46 -9.09 -5.21 39.05
N SER A 47 -9.20 -4.34 40.06
CA SER A 47 -9.20 -2.90 39.83
C SER A 47 -7.84 -2.43 39.28
N PHE A 48 -7.88 -1.46 38.36
CA PHE A 48 -6.68 -0.81 37.81
C PHE A 48 -6.82 0.70 37.91
N ASN A 49 -5.68 1.38 37.92
CA ASN A 49 -5.67 2.84 37.91
C ASN A 49 -5.76 3.33 36.46
N ILE A 50 -6.86 4.02 36.14
CA ILE A 50 -7.13 4.50 34.78
C ILE A 50 -6.09 5.52 34.28
N ILE A 51 -5.57 6.37 35.17
CA ILE A 51 -4.58 7.39 34.82
C ILE A 51 -3.27 6.71 34.40
N HIS A 52 -2.78 5.75 35.19
CA HIS A 52 -1.57 4.99 34.86
C HIS A 52 -1.73 4.20 33.57
N PHE A 53 -2.90 3.57 33.37
CA PHE A 53 -3.22 2.88 32.14
C PHE A 53 -3.12 3.81 30.93
N LEU A 54 -3.73 5.00 30.98
CA LEU A 54 -3.68 5.95 29.87
C LEU A 54 -2.25 6.45 29.60
N ILE A 55 -1.49 6.79 30.64
CA ILE A 55 -0.10 7.27 30.50
C ILE A 55 0.79 6.20 29.85
N ILE A 56 0.71 4.95 30.33
CA ILE A 56 1.50 3.84 29.78
C ILE A 56 1.10 3.59 28.33
N SER A 57 -0.20 3.53 28.03
CA SER A 57 -0.72 3.29 26.68
C SER A 57 -0.26 4.37 25.70
N VAL A 58 -0.31 5.65 26.07
CA VAL A 58 0.20 6.76 25.24
C VAL A 58 1.71 6.63 25.04
N SER A 59 2.46 6.30 26.09
CA SER A 59 3.92 6.15 26.01
C SER A 59 4.32 5.02 25.06
N VAL A 60 3.71 3.85 25.18
CA VAL A 60 3.93 2.70 24.30
C VAL A 60 3.56 3.04 22.85
N LEU A 61 2.41 3.69 22.63
CA LEU A 61 1.99 4.12 21.30
C LEU A 61 3.02 5.04 20.64
N LEU A 62 3.56 6.01 21.38
CA LEU A 62 4.59 6.92 20.86
C LEU A 62 5.88 6.17 20.51
N ILE A 63 6.35 5.28 21.40
CA ILE A 63 7.58 4.49 21.18
C ILE A 63 7.44 3.59 19.95
N PHE A 64 6.34 2.85 19.84
CA PHE A 64 6.12 1.95 18.71
C PHE A 64 5.94 2.71 17.40
N LYS A 65 5.29 3.88 17.42
CA LYS A 65 5.22 4.76 16.25
C LYS A 65 6.57 5.32 15.83
N VAL A 66 7.44 5.66 16.77
CA VAL A 66 8.83 6.08 16.45
C VAL A 66 9.58 4.94 15.79
N ALA A 67 9.46 3.73 16.33
CA ALA A 67 10.03 2.52 15.74
C ALA A 67 9.38 2.13 14.40
N ASP A 68 8.28 2.75 14.02
CA ASP A 68 7.48 2.43 12.83
C ASP A 68 7.09 0.95 12.74
N PHE A 69 7.02 0.28 13.90
CA PHE A 69 6.86 -1.18 14.04
C PHE A 69 7.87 -2.01 13.24
N TYR A 70 9.03 -1.43 12.92
CA TYR A 70 9.98 -2.05 12.00
C TYR A 70 10.72 -3.24 12.64
N PRO A 71 10.99 -4.34 11.91
CA PRO A 71 11.55 -5.58 12.48
C PRO A 71 12.86 -5.45 13.27
N LEU A 72 13.72 -4.46 12.96
CA LEU A 72 14.93 -4.20 13.75
C LEU A 72 14.64 -3.89 15.22
N PHE A 73 13.44 -3.37 15.55
CA PHE A 73 13.03 -3.14 16.94
C PHE A 73 13.04 -4.44 17.76
N LEU A 74 12.68 -5.57 17.16
CA LEU A 74 12.62 -6.88 17.81
C LEU A 74 14.02 -7.39 18.19
N LEU A 75 15.06 -7.01 17.44
CA LEU A 75 16.45 -7.42 17.72
C LEU A 75 16.97 -6.82 19.04
N PHE A 76 16.41 -5.70 19.50
CA PHE A 76 16.74 -5.09 20.78
C PHE A 76 15.93 -5.66 21.96
N SER A 77 14.98 -6.57 21.69
CA SER A 77 14.06 -7.09 22.70
C SER A 77 14.71 -7.75 23.91
N PRO A 78 15.82 -8.52 23.80
CA PRO A 78 16.44 -9.12 24.98
C PRO A 78 16.84 -8.09 26.04
N LEU A 79 17.26 -6.89 25.62
CA LEU A 79 17.75 -5.85 26.52
C LEU A 79 16.62 -5.21 27.35
N TYR A 80 15.57 -4.72 26.70
CA TYR A 80 14.47 -4.10 27.44
C TYR A 80 13.59 -5.14 28.15
N LEU A 81 13.42 -6.35 27.59
CA LEU A 81 12.68 -7.42 28.27
C LEU A 81 13.36 -7.87 29.56
N PHE A 82 14.70 -7.85 29.62
CA PHE A 82 15.43 -8.11 30.85
C PHE A 82 15.00 -7.18 31.99
N PHE A 83 14.93 -5.87 31.71
CA PHE A 83 14.51 -4.88 32.71
C PHE A 83 13.01 -4.99 33.02
N LEU A 84 12.16 -5.26 32.03
CA LEU A 84 10.72 -5.47 32.25
C LEU A 84 10.46 -6.61 33.24
N PHE A 85 11.09 -7.76 33.06
CA PHE A 85 10.90 -8.92 33.96
C PHE A 85 11.63 -8.78 35.30
N ARG A 86 12.55 -7.82 35.43
CA ARG A 86 13.16 -7.46 36.71
C ARG A 86 12.29 -6.52 37.54
N THR A 87 11.48 -5.66 36.90
CA THR A 87 10.55 -4.77 37.61
C THR A 87 9.45 -5.53 38.36
N VAL A 88 8.97 -6.64 37.79
CA VAL A 88 7.86 -7.42 38.36
C VAL A 88 8.11 -8.91 38.15
N SER A 89 7.86 -9.71 39.19
CA SER A 89 7.86 -11.17 39.11
C SER A 89 6.63 -11.69 38.35
N LEU A 90 6.64 -11.60 37.02
CA LEU A 90 5.63 -12.25 36.19
C LEU A 90 5.92 -13.75 36.13
N SER A 91 4.93 -14.57 36.53
CA SER A 91 5.05 -16.02 36.39
C SER A 91 5.06 -16.42 34.90
N LEU A 92 5.78 -17.48 34.56
CA LEU A 92 5.77 -18.05 33.21
C LEU A 92 4.34 -18.36 32.74
N VAL A 93 3.49 -18.83 33.65
CA VAL A 93 2.06 -19.08 33.40
C VAL A 93 1.34 -17.80 32.95
N SER A 94 1.63 -16.65 33.56
CA SER A 94 1.01 -15.38 33.19
C SER A 94 1.41 -14.95 31.78
N ILE A 95 2.69 -15.09 31.43
CA ILE A 95 3.20 -14.79 30.09
C ILE A 95 2.52 -15.68 29.05
N ILE A 96 2.38 -16.98 29.34
CA ILE A 96 1.68 -17.94 28.47
C ILE A 96 0.22 -17.55 28.28
N ILE A 97 -0.52 -17.23 29.36
CA ILE A 97 -1.93 -16.85 29.27
C ILE A 97 -2.11 -15.59 28.41
N VAL A 98 -1.34 -14.52 28.66
CA VAL A 98 -1.41 -13.27 27.88
C VAL A 98 -1.08 -13.52 26.41
N SER A 99 -0.10 -14.38 26.12
CA SER A 99 0.27 -14.74 24.75
C SER A 99 -0.83 -15.54 24.05
N LEU A 100 -1.47 -16.50 24.74
CA LEU A 100 -2.58 -17.28 24.19
C LEU A 100 -3.83 -16.43 23.91
N ILE A 101 -4.13 -15.46 24.78
CA ILE A 101 -5.23 -14.51 24.54
C ILE A 101 -4.94 -13.68 23.28
N ASN A 102 -3.73 -13.12 23.15
CA ASN A 102 -3.35 -12.36 21.97
C ASN A 102 -3.36 -13.22 20.70
N LEU A 103 -2.95 -14.50 20.77
CA LEU A 103 -3.05 -15.44 19.66
C LEU A 103 -4.52 -15.68 19.25
N GLY A 104 -5.43 -15.86 20.21
CA GLY A 104 -6.86 -16.00 19.93
C GLY A 104 -7.46 -14.76 19.27
N LEU A 105 -7.11 -13.56 19.76
CA LEU A 105 -7.52 -12.28 19.18
C LEU A 105 -6.97 -12.09 17.77
N PHE A 106 -5.71 -12.48 17.53
CA PHE A 106 -5.10 -12.52 16.20
C PHE A 106 -5.90 -13.37 15.23
N VAL A 107 -6.14 -14.65 15.57
CA VAL A 107 -6.87 -15.58 14.69
C VAL A 107 -8.28 -15.05 14.40
N PHE A 108 -8.99 -14.56 15.42
CA PHE A 108 -10.32 -13.98 15.24
C PHE A 108 -10.29 -12.77 14.30
N ILE A 109 -9.43 -11.79 14.56
CA ILE A 109 -9.37 -10.56 13.77
C ILE A 109 -8.94 -10.87 12.33
N GLN A 110 -7.88 -11.65 12.14
CA GLN A 110 -7.35 -11.98 10.83
C GLN A 110 -8.41 -12.74 10.01
N PHE A 111 -9.12 -13.69 10.62
CA PHE A 111 -10.16 -14.44 9.91
C PHE A 111 -11.39 -13.57 9.60
N SER A 112 -11.91 -12.83 10.59
CA SER A 112 -13.16 -12.08 10.46
C SER A 112 -13.04 -10.83 9.60
N PHE A 113 -11.94 -10.08 9.72
CA PHE A 113 -11.79 -8.78 9.06
C PHE A 113 -10.93 -8.82 7.79
N MET A 114 -10.15 -9.89 7.57
CA MET A 114 -9.39 -10.04 6.32
C MET A 114 -9.82 -11.29 5.55
N GLY A 115 -9.83 -12.44 6.22
CA GLY A 115 -10.14 -13.72 5.58
C GLY A 115 -11.51 -13.76 4.93
N ILE A 116 -12.58 -13.43 5.67
CA ILE A 116 -13.95 -13.46 5.13
C ILE A 116 -14.14 -12.45 3.99
N PRO A 117 -13.78 -11.16 4.12
CA PRO A 117 -13.88 -10.21 3.02
C PRO A 117 -13.15 -10.64 1.75
N ASP A 118 -11.91 -11.11 1.87
CA ASP A 118 -11.13 -11.54 0.71
C ASP A 118 -11.70 -12.83 0.10
N SER A 119 -12.16 -13.77 0.92
CA SER A 119 -12.86 -14.96 0.45
C SER A 119 -14.11 -14.60 -0.37
N ILE A 120 -14.85 -13.57 0.06
CA ILE A 120 -15.99 -13.03 -0.69
C ILE A 120 -15.50 -12.48 -2.03
N VAL A 121 -14.56 -11.54 -2.04
CA VAL A 121 -14.08 -10.86 -3.25
C VAL A 121 -13.49 -11.85 -4.28
N ALA A 122 -12.70 -12.83 -3.82
CA ALA A 122 -12.08 -13.83 -4.67
C ALA A 122 -13.05 -14.93 -5.14
N ARG A 123 -14.20 -15.07 -4.48
CA ARG A 123 -15.11 -16.22 -4.62
C ARG A 123 -14.44 -17.55 -4.23
N ASP A 124 -13.56 -17.52 -3.23
CA ASP A 124 -12.81 -18.68 -2.73
C ASP A 124 -12.89 -18.75 -1.19
N PRO A 125 -13.63 -19.70 -0.61
CA PRO A 125 -13.76 -19.80 0.85
C PRO A 125 -12.46 -20.21 1.56
N THR A 126 -11.44 -20.70 0.85
CA THR A 126 -10.18 -21.19 1.44
C THR A 126 -9.21 -20.07 1.82
N ILE A 127 -9.41 -18.84 1.31
CA ILE A 127 -8.47 -17.73 1.51
C ILE A 127 -8.25 -17.41 2.97
N GLY A 128 -9.31 -17.33 3.79
CA GLY A 128 -9.16 -17.07 5.22
C GLY A 128 -8.21 -18.04 5.94
N ILE A 129 -8.27 -19.32 5.61
CA ILE A 129 -7.37 -20.35 6.17
C ILE A 129 -5.95 -20.17 5.64
N ARG A 130 -5.81 -19.94 4.33
CA ARG A 130 -4.49 -19.69 3.69
C ARG A 130 -3.79 -18.49 4.29
N LYS A 131 -4.51 -17.39 4.55
CA LYS A 131 -3.94 -16.18 5.15
C LYS A 131 -3.42 -16.43 6.57
N ILE A 132 -4.12 -17.22 7.39
CA ILE A 132 -3.64 -17.62 8.71
C ILE A 132 -2.37 -18.46 8.59
N TRP A 133 -2.33 -19.41 7.66
CA TRP A 133 -1.13 -20.23 7.45
C TRP A 133 0.06 -19.40 6.98
N ASN A 134 -0.15 -18.55 5.98
CA ASN A 134 0.89 -17.72 5.40
C ASN A 134 1.38 -16.62 6.35
N SER A 135 0.56 -16.20 7.33
CA SER A 135 0.97 -15.19 8.31
C SER A 135 2.03 -15.68 9.29
N VAL A 136 2.16 -17.01 9.47
CA VAL A 136 3.22 -17.63 10.28
C VAL A 136 4.61 -17.32 9.70
N PHE A 137 4.72 -17.27 8.37
CA PHE A 137 6.00 -17.13 7.66
C PHE A 137 6.24 -15.73 7.09
N THR A 138 5.36 -14.78 7.39
CA THR A 138 5.43 -13.40 6.91
C THR A 138 5.95 -12.51 8.03
N ILE A 139 6.95 -11.67 7.73
CA ILE A 139 7.48 -10.66 8.64
C ILE A 139 7.13 -9.31 8.05
N ALA A 140 6.06 -8.72 8.56
CA ALA A 140 5.49 -7.46 8.10
C ALA A 140 4.80 -6.76 9.29
N PRO A 141 4.89 -5.44 9.45
CA PRO A 141 4.15 -4.68 10.46
C PRO A 141 2.67 -4.48 10.08
N THR A 142 1.98 -5.59 9.83
CA THR A 142 0.56 -5.70 9.49
C THR A 142 -0.02 -6.92 10.20
N THR A 143 -1.34 -7.10 10.13
CA THR A 143 -2.01 -8.25 10.73
C THR A 143 -1.96 -9.52 9.90
N VAL A 144 -1.26 -9.49 8.75
CA VAL A 144 -0.89 -10.69 8.01
C VAL A 144 0.50 -11.21 8.40
N SER A 145 1.11 -10.67 9.45
CA SER A 145 2.26 -11.27 10.14
C SER A 145 1.86 -11.67 11.54
N LEU A 146 1.79 -12.98 11.80
CA LEU A 146 1.49 -13.52 13.13
C LEU A 146 2.58 -13.10 14.12
N SER A 147 3.84 -13.24 13.75
CA SER A 147 4.98 -12.98 14.64
C SER A 147 5.02 -11.53 15.09
N MET A 148 4.88 -10.58 14.17
CA MET A 148 4.87 -9.15 14.49
C MET A 148 3.63 -8.76 15.29
N SER A 149 2.45 -9.19 14.85
CA SER A 149 1.18 -8.90 15.53
C SER A 149 1.16 -9.43 16.96
N LEU A 150 1.58 -10.68 17.16
CA LEU A 150 1.65 -11.30 18.48
C LEU A 150 2.70 -10.63 19.36
N PHE A 151 3.88 -10.30 18.80
CA PHE A 151 4.94 -9.64 19.56
C PHE A 151 4.50 -8.28 20.11
N PHE A 152 4.03 -7.36 19.26
CA PHE A 152 3.69 -6.01 19.69
C PHE A 152 2.48 -5.97 20.61
N SER A 153 1.45 -6.78 20.33
CA SER A 153 0.27 -6.89 21.21
C SER A 153 0.61 -7.49 22.57
N THR A 154 1.40 -8.57 22.60
CA THR A 154 1.83 -9.23 23.84
C THR A 154 2.76 -8.32 24.64
N LEU A 155 3.75 -7.69 24.01
CA LEU A 155 4.65 -6.74 24.69
C LEU A 155 3.84 -5.60 25.32
N TYR A 156 2.88 -5.03 24.59
CA TYR A 156 2.01 -3.99 25.13
C TYR A 156 1.17 -4.48 26.33
N SER A 157 0.53 -5.65 26.23
CA SER A 157 -0.18 -6.24 27.36
C SER A 157 0.74 -6.46 28.57
N LEU A 158 1.95 -6.98 28.37
CA LEU A 158 2.91 -7.21 29.43
C LEU A 158 3.35 -5.91 30.11
N ILE A 159 3.55 -4.83 29.35
CA ILE A 159 3.88 -3.51 29.90
C ILE A 159 2.71 -2.99 30.76
N LEU A 160 1.46 -3.18 30.34
CA LEU A 160 0.28 -2.77 31.12
C LEU A 160 0.09 -3.61 32.40
N VAL A 161 0.47 -4.88 32.37
CA VAL A 161 0.44 -5.78 33.54
C VAL A 161 1.57 -5.45 34.51
N ALA A 162 2.81 -5.31 34.01
CA ALA A 162 4.00 -5.05 34.82
C ALA A 162 4.05 -3.62 35.36
N ARG A 163 3.56 -2.63 34.60
CA ARG A 163 3.56 -1.20 34.96
C ARG A 163 4.94 -0.72 35.44
N PRO A 164 5.99 -0.82 34.58
CA PRO A 164 7.34 -0.46 34.96
C PRO A 164 7.40 1.00 35.43
N ASP A 165 7.77 1.21 36.70
CA ASP A 165 7.81 2.52 37.33
C ASP A 165 9.05 3.29 36.88
N PRO A 166 8.92 4.46 36.22
CA PRO A 166 10.08 5.27 35.85
C PRO A 166 10.88 5.81 37.05
N LEU A 167 10.36 5.71 38.28
CA LEU A 167 11.04 6.09 39.51
C LEU A 167 11.94 4.98 40.08
N ASP A 168 11.70 3.71 39.75
CA ASP A 168 12.59 2.60 40.10
C ASP A 168 13.69 2.40 39.03
N VAL A 169 14.87 1.95 39.45
CA VAL A 169 16.01 1.73 38.56
C VAL A 169 15.68 0.78 37.41
N ASN A 170 15.00 -0.34 37.66
CA ASN A 170 14.70 -1.30 36.59
C ASN A 170 13.63 -0.73 35.65
N GLY A 171 12.65 -0.01 36.15
CA GLY A 171 11.60 0.59 35.32
C GLY A 171 12.13 1.75 34.48
N LEU A 172 12.99 2.59 35.04
CA LEU A 172 13.72 3.61 34.29
C LEU A 172 14.58 2.98 33.17
N LEU A 173 15.35 1.93 33.49
CA LEU A 173 16.17 1.23 32.50
C LEU A 173 15.33 0.58 31.40
N PHE A 174 14.14 0.04 31.72
CA PHE A 174 13.18 -0.43 30.72
C PHE A 174 12.78 0.69 29.75
N TRP A 175 12.29 1.83 30.27
CA TRP A 175 11.82 2.94 29.43
C TRP A 175 12.94 3.56 28.59
N VAL A 176 14.15 3.67 29.14
CA VAL A 176 15.32 4.17 28.40
C VAL A 176 15.72 3.21 27.28
N THR A 177 15.85 1.91 27.58
CA THR A 177 16.31 0.92 26.59
C THR A 177 15.30 0.71 25.45
N ILE A 178 14.00 0.68 25.75
CA ILE A 178 12.97 0.57 24.70
C ILE A 178 12.90 1.85 23.83
N SER A 179 13.14 3.02 24.41
CA SER A 179 13.19 4.28 23.67
C SER A 179 14.42 4.37 22.76
N ILE A 180 15.59 3.96 23.25
CA ILE A 180 16.82 3.86 22.45
C ILE A 180 16.62 2.88 21.30
N ALA A 181 16.02 1.71 21.55
CA ALA A 181 15.69 0.75 20.51
C ALA A 181 14.82 1.40 19.42
N ALA A 182 13.76 2.12 19.79
CA ALA A 182 12.91 2.82 18.84
C ALA A 182 13.65 3.90 18.03
N LEU A 183 14.54 4.67 18.65
CA LEU A 183 15.34 5.69 17.96
C LEU A 183 16.37 5.09 16.99
N ILE A 184 17.03 4.00 17.38
CA ILE A 184 17.94 3.26 16.50
C ILE A 184 17.16 2.70 15.31
N THR A 185 16.00 2.09 15.57
CA THR A 185 15.10 1.61 14.52
C THR A 185 14.67 2.74 13.58
N PHE A 186 14.25 3.89 14.10
CA PHE A 186 13.90 5.07 13.32
C PHE A 186 15.03 5.54 12.40
N TYR A 187 16.27 5.49 12.90
CA TYR A 187 17.45 5.93 12.15
C TYR A 187 17.79 4.99 10.99
N PHE A 188 17.71 3.68 11.23
CA PHE A 188 18.11 2.65 10.27
C PHE A 188 16.99 2.16 9.34
N ARG A 189 15.72 2.52 9.57
CA ARG A 189 14.64 2.13 8.67
C ARG A 189 14.88 2.67 7.24
N PRO A 190 14.34 1.99 6.21
CA PRO A 190 14.47 2.45 4.84
C PRO A 190 13.91 3.85 4.62
N LYS A 191 14.48 4.56 3.65
CA LYS A 191 14.01 5.88 3.20
C LYS A 191 13.65 5.79 1.72
N SER A 192 12.65 6.55 1.29
CA SER A 192 12.32 6.68 -0.13
C SER A 192 13.53 7.22 -0.89
N PHE A 193 13.87 6.58 -2.01
CA PHE A 193 14.80 7.15 -2.98
C PHE A 193 14.13 8.35 -3.66
N VAL A 194 14.78 9.51 -3.63
CA VAL A 194 14.35 10.72 -4.34
C VAL A 194 15.36 10.96 -5.45
N SER A 195 14.88 11.02 -6.69
CA SER A 195 15.69 11.34 -7.86
C SER A 195 16.23 12.77 -7.81
N ASP A 196 17.24 13.07 -8.63
CA ASP A 196 17.73 14.43 -8.79
C ASP A 196 16.60 15.34 -9.29
N ASN A 197 16.32 16.42 -8.56
CA ASN A 197 15.24 17.34 -8.89
C ASN A 197 15.53 18.09 -10.20
N PHE A 198 15.07 17.52 -11.32
CA PHE A 198 15.26 18.04 -12.67
C PHE A 198 13.90 18.28 -13.33
N LYS A 199 13.51 19.56 -13.41
CA LYS A 199 12.23 20.02 -13.95
C LYS A 199 12.49 21.13 -14.97
N PRO A 200 12.68 20.79 -16.27
CA PRO A 200 12.92 21.78 -17.32
C PRO A 200 11.73 22.75 -17.47
N GLU A 201 11.94 23.86 -18.16
CA GLU A 201 10.82 24.76 -18.49
C GLU A 201 9.83 24.09 -19.43
N VAL A 202 8.53 24.25 -19.15
CA VAL A 202 7.44 23.70 -19.95
C VAL A 202 7.17 24.61 -21.15
N LYS A 203 7.60 24.20 -22.34
CA LYS A 203 7.53 25.02 -23.58
C LYS A 203 6.26 24.80 -24.43
N GLY A 204 5.33 23.99 -23.96
CA GLY A 204 4.09 23.63 -24.66
C GLY A 204 3.62 22.23 -24.27
N ARG A 205 2.55 21.75 -24.90
CA ARG A 205 2.06 20.37 -24.71
C ARG A 205 2.59 19.44 -25.79
N ILE A 206 3.06 18.27 -25.39
CA ILE A 206 3.50 17.18 -26.30
C ILE A 206 2.32 16.24 -26.59
N ALA A 207 1.49 15.99 -25.58
CA ALA A 207 0.30 15.16 -25.68
C ALA A 207 -0.96 15.93 -25.27
N ASP A 208 -2.08 15.62 -25.93
CA ASP A 208 -3.38 16.18 -25.55
C ASP A 208 -3.91 15.45 -24.30
N LYS A 209 -3.74 14.12 -24.26
CA LYS A 209 -4.15 13.23 -23.17
C LYS A 209 -2.99 12.35 -22.69
N VAL A 210 -2.98 12.04 -21.39
CA VAL A 210 -2.12 11.00 -20.79
C VAL A 210 -3.00 9.97 -20.10
N ILE A 211 -2.73 8.69 -20.34
CA ILE A 211 -3.38 7.55 -19.68
C ILE A 211 -2.33 6.82 -18.85
N VAL A 212 -2.59 6.62 -17.57
CA VAL A 212 -1.77 5.80 -16.67
C VAL A 212 -2.53 4.52 -16.37
N LEU A 213 -1.93 3.38 -16.71
CA LEU A 213 -2.39 2.05 -16.35
C LEU A 213 -1.46 1.50 -15.25
N ASN A 214 -1.91 1.57 -14.01
CA ASN A 214 -1.21 1.01 -12.87
C ASN A 214 -1.61 -0.45 -12.69
N ILE A 215 -0.64 -1.37 -12.74
CA ILE A 215 -0.84 -2.77 -12.38
C ILE A 215 -0.51 -2.88 -10.88
N ASP A 216 -1.52 -2.83 -10.02
CA ASP A 216 -1.34 -2.77 -8.55
C ASP A 216 -0.52 -3.97 -8.06
N GLY A 217 0.47 -3.73 -7.21
CA GLY A 217 1.27 -4.80 -6.59
C GLY A 217 2.13 -5.62 -7.58
N CYS A 218 2.48 -5.07 -8.75
CA CYS A 218 3.25 -5.77 -9.77
C CYS A 218 4.77 -5.69 -9.51
N ARG A 219 5.36 -6.83 -9.15
CA ARG A 219 6.80 -6.95 -8.94
C ARG A 219 7.55 -6.96 -10.27
N LEU A 220 8.67 -6.26 -10.35
CA LEU A 220 9.51 -6.25 -11.56
C LEU A 220 10.01 -7.65 -11.97
N ASP A 221 10.45 -8.47 -11.02
CA ASP A 221 10.97 -9.82 -11.33
C ASP A 221 9.87 -10.72 -11.91
N ARG A 222 8.66 -10.64 -11.33
CA ARG A 222 7.50 -11.42 -11.80
C ARG A 222 6.93 -10.92 -13.12
N PHE A 223 7.01 -9.62 -13.37
CA PHE A 223 6.67 -9.03 -14.66
C PHE A 223 7.47 -9.69 -15.80
N TYR A 224 8.77 -9.91 -15.60
CA TYR A 224 9.61 -10.60 -16.58
C TYR A 224 9.39 -12.12 -16.58
N GLU A 225 9.20 -12.75 -15.41
CA GLU A 225 8.95 -14.19 -15.29
C GLU A 225 7.65 -14.63 -15.98
N ALA A 226 6.59 -13.82 -15.88
CA ALA A 226 5.25 -14.15 -16.35
C ALA A 226 5.13 -14.30 -17.88
N LYS A 227 6.17 -13.90 -18.65
CA LYS A 227 6.22 -13.96 -20.12
C LYS A 227 5.01 -13.29 -20.77
N LEU A 228 4.90 -11.98 -20.57
CA LEU A 228 3.77 -11.14 -20.97
C LEU A 228 3.92 -10.75 -22.46
N PRO A 229 3.29 -11.44 -23.43
CA PRO A 229 3.58 -11.24 -24.85
C PRO A 229 3.27 -9.82 -25.34
N PHE A 230 2.16 -9.22 -24.92
CA PHE A 230 1.79 -7.88 -25.38
C PHE A 230 2.74 -6.82 -24.82
N LEU A 231 2.98 -6.81 -23.51
CA LEU A 231 3.86 -5.87 -22.84
C LEU A 231 5.32 -6.04 -23.27
N THR A 232 5.76 -7.26 -23.55
CA THR A 232 7.09 -7.52 -24.14
C THR A 232 7.20 -6.92 -25.55
N ALA A 233 6.16 -7.04 -26.38
CA ALA A 233 6.14 -6.40 -27.69
C ALA A 233 6.08 -4.87 -27.57
N LEU A 234 5.32 -4.36 -26.59
CA LEU A 234 5.17 -2.93 -26.33
C LEU A 234 6.49 -2.27 -25.94
N GLN A 235 7.38 -2.94 -25.20
CA GLN A 235 8.71 -2.42 -24.85
C GLN A 235 9.49 -1.93 -26.08
N LYS A 236 9.41 -2.65 -27.21
CA LYS A 236 10.13 -2.31 -28.45
C LYS A 236 9.66 -1.00 -29.09
N VAL A 237 8.47 -0.52 -28.72
CA VAL A 237 7.90 0.74 -29.21
C VAL A 237 7.71 1.75 -28.06
N SER A 238 8.41 1.54 -26.96
CA SER A 238 8.34 2.37 -25.75
C SER A 238 9.73 2.87 -25.34
N THR A 239 9.73 3.90 -24.50
CA THR A 239 10.82 4.12 -23.56
C THR A 239 10.49 3.35 -22.27
N TYR A 240 11.47 2.69 -21.66
CA TYR A 240 11.23 1.85 -20.48
C TYR A 240 12.45 1.79 -19.56
N PHE A 241 12.24 1.36 -18.32
CA PHE A 241 13.33 1.15 -17.35
C PHE A 241 13.53 -0.36 -17.14
N PRO A 242 14.59 -0.98 -17.69
CA PRO A 242 14.85 -2.41 -17.49
C PRO A 242 15.01 -2.81 -16.01
N GLY A 243 15.58 -1.92 -15.20
CA GLY A 243 15.73 -2.10 -13.75
C GLY A 243 14.51 -1.66 -12.93
N GLY A 244 13.43 -1.26 -13.59
CA GLY A 244 12.23 -0.72 -12.95
C GLY A 244 12.42 0.65 -12.29
N LEU A 245 11.32 1.18 -11.77
CA LEU A 245 11.33 2.34 -10.87
C LEU A 245 11.37 1.87 -9.42
N GLN A 246 11.85 2.72 -8.52
CA GLN A 246 11.75 2.51 -7.08
C GLN A 246 10.48 3.14 -6.51
N THR A 247 9.72 2.36 -5.74
CA THR A 247 8.60 2.87 -4.94
C THR A 247 9.08 3.67 -3.71
N VAL A 248 8.13 4.20 -2.95
CA VAL A 248 8.36 4.96 -1.71
C VAL A 248 8.32 4.06 -0.47
N TYR A 249 8.90 4.55 0.63
CA TYR A 249 8.69 3.98 1.96
C TYR A 249 7.49 4.65 2.65
N ARG A 250 6.49 3.91 3.15
CA ARG A 250 6.28 2.45 3.04
C ARG A 250 5.72 2.10 1.64
N ALA A 251 6.08 0.93 1.14
CA ALA A 251 5.65 0.41 -0.17
C ALA A 251 4.20 -0.11 -0.08
N LEU A 252 3.25 0.82 0.02
CA LEU A 252 1.81 0.57 0.18
C LEU A 252 1.04 1.38 -0.89
N THR A 253 -0.12 0.87 -1.31
CA THR A 253 -0.94 1.47 -2.37
C THR A 253 -1.22 2.96 -2.19
N ASN A 254 -1.85 3.39 -1.07
CA ASN A 254 -2.23 4.80 -0.92
C ASN A 254 -1.02 5.76 -0.85
N PRO A 255 0.05 5.47 -0.09
CA PRO A 255 1.28 6.25 -0.14
C PRO A 255 1.94 6.32 -1.52
N ALA A 256 2.01 5.20 -2.24
CA ALA A 256 2.64 5.12 -3.56
C ALA A 256 1.84 5.88 -4.61
N PHE A 257 0.51 5.70 -4.68
CA PHE A 257 -0.36 6.49 -5.55
C PHE A 257 -0.27 7.98 -5.26
N ALA A 258 -0.31 8.38 -3.99
CA ALA A 258 -0.14 9.77 -3.62
C ALA A 258 1.22 10.32 -4.10
N SER A 259 2.27 9.50 -4.08
CA SER A 259 3.60 9.86 -4.61
C SER A 259 3.62 9.95 -6.15
N ILE A 260 2.92 9.06 -6.86
CA ILE A 260 2.74 9.11 -8.32
C ILE A 260 2.01 10.38 -8.75
N LEU A 261 1.04 10.86 -7.97
CA LEU A 261 0.21 12.02 -8.29
C LEU A 261 0.82 13.36 -7.88
N THR A 262 1.68 13.38 -6.87
CA THR A 262 2.29 14.60 -6.32
C THR A 262 3.76 14.75 -6.70
N GLY A 263 4.44 13.65 -7.01
CA GLY A 263 5.88 13.58 -7.23
C GLY A 263 6.71 13.90 -5.99
N THR A 264 6.18 13.62 -4.80
CA THR A 264 6.89 13.82 -3.52
C THR A 264 6.67 12.64 -2.57
N VAL A 265 7.37 12.64 -1.44
CA VAL A 265 7.38 11.52 -0.48
C VAL A 265 6.19 11.54 0.48
N PRO A 266 5.83 10.38 1.08
CA PRO A 266 4.74 10.24 2.07
C PRO A 266 4.73 11.24 3.22
N LYS A 267 5.91 11.63 3.70
CA LYS A 267 6.05 12.61 4.78
C LYS A 267 5.54 14.00 4.36
N VAL A 268 5.68 14.37 3.08
CA VAL A 268 5.31 15.69 2.55
C VAL A 268 3.83 15.71 2.14
N HIS A 269 3.37 14.74 1.34
CA HIS A 269 1.97 14.73 0.89
C HIS A 269 0.97 14.26 1.97
N GLY A 270 1.45 13.66 3.07
CA GLY A 270 0.66 13.36 4.27
C GLY A 270 -0.04 11.99 4.31
N VAL A 271 0.13 11.17 3.26
CA VAL A 271 -0.45 9.82 3.15
C VAL A 271 0.65 8.80 3.41
N GLN A 272 0.77 8.32 4.65
CA GLN A 272 1.89 7.46 5.09
C GLN A 272 1.51 5.99 5.29
N SER A 273 0.21 5.68 5.26
CA SER A 273 -0.31 4.33 5.46
C SER A 273 -1.68 4.21 4.80
N ASN A 274 -2.12 2.98 4.54
CA ASN A 274 -3.50 2.70 4.15
C ASN A 274 -4.49 2.87 5.32
N ASN A 275 -4.00 2.89 6.57
CA ASN A 275 -4.85 2.95 7.77
C ASN A 275 -5.84 4.13 7.73
N VAL A 276 -7.11 3.80 7.97
CA VAL A 276 -8.32 4.63 7.93
C VAL A 276 -8.55 5.46 6.66
N GLY A 277 -7.67 5.41 5.65
CA GLY A 277 -7.70 6.28 4.47
C GLY A 277 -7.42 7.74 4.80
N ARG A 278 -6.46 8.37 4.10
CA ARG A 278 -6.11 9.78 4.28
C ARG A 278 -5.98 10.48 2.94
N GLU A 279 -6.65 11.62 2.82
CA GLU A 279 -6.54 12.47 1.63
C GLU A 279 -5.15 13.11 1.51
N ILE A 280 -4.71 13.32 0.27
CA ILE A 280 -3.50 14.07 -0.07
C ILE A 280 -3.64 15.53 0.38
N ARG A 281 -2.60 16.06 1.06
CA ARG A 281 -2.62 17.40 1.68
C ARG A 281 -1.94 18.50 0.87
N VAL A 282 -1.25 18.14 -0.21
CA VAL A 282 -0.49 19.06 -1.08
C VAL A 282 -1.13 19.10 -2.47
N GLU A 283 -0.67 20.01 -3.34
CA GLU A 283 -1.10 20.05 -4.73
C GLU A 283 -0.68 18.76 -5.47
N ALA A 284 -1.58 18.19 -6.26
CA ALA A 284 -1.33 17.01 -7.08
C ALA A 284 -1.84 17.25 -8.52
N LEU A 285 -1.52 16.35 -9.45
CA LEU A 285 -1.97 16.47 -10.84
C LEU A 285 -3.48 16.74 -11.01
N PRO A 286 -4.41 16.07 -10.29
CA PRO A 286 -5.84 16.35 -10.43
C PRO A 286 -6.28 17.74 -9.93
N ASP A 287 -5.43 18.47 -9.20
CA ASP A 287 -5.68 19.88 -8.87
C ASP A 287 -5.32 20.84 -10.01
N ILE A 288 -4.47 20.41 -10.94
CA ILE A 288 -3.87 21.23 -11.99
C ILE A 288 -4.55 21.00 -13.33
N VAL A 289 -4.97 19.76 -13.61
CA VAL A 289 -5.58 19.36 -14.88
C VAL A 289 -6.79 18.47 -14.63
N LYS A 290 -7.86 18.62 -15.44
CA LYS A 290 -9.05 17.79 -15.35
C LYS A 290 -8.66 16.32 -15.54
N THR A 291 -8.90 15.53 -14.49
CA THR A 291 -8.41 14.17 -14.31
C THR A 291 -9.54 13.27 -13.85
N LYS A 292 -9.60 12.05 -14.39
CA LYS A 292 -10.47 10.97 -13.91
C LYS A 292 -9.63 9.81 -13.36
N LEU A 293 -9.99 9.37 -12.16
CA LEU A 293 -9.35 8.27 -11.44
C LEU A 293 -10.30 7.06 -11.46
N TYR A 294 -9.76 5.86 -11.65
CA TYR A 294 -10.53 4.62 -11.74
C TYR A 294 -9.87 3.53 -10.92
N GLY A 295 -10.64 2.75 -10.17
CA GLY A 295 -10.13 1.62 -9.40
C GLY A 295 -11.07 1.21 -8.29
N SER A 296 -10.58 0.44 -7.33
CA SER A 296 -11.37 0.04 -6.16
C SER A 296 -11.44 1.15 -5.10
N MET A 297 -12.08 0.86 -3.95
CA MET A 297 -12.37 1.85 -2.90
C MET A 297 -11.12 2.60 -2.40
N HIS A 298 -9.92 2.01 -2.48
CA HIS A 298 -8.70 2.69 -2.05
C HIS A 298 -8.42 3.97 -2.85
N VAL A 299 -8.83 4.03 -4.13
CA VAL A 299 -8.68 5.23 -4.97
C VAL A 299 -9.41 6.43 -4.35
N LYS A 300 -10.58 6.18 -3.75
CA LYS A 300 -11.34 7.21 -3.02
C LYS A 300 -10.61 7.67 -1.75
N HIS A 301 -9.81 6.81 -1.12
CA HIS A 301 -9.21 7.08 0.18
C HIS A 301 -8.04 8.06 0.16
N PHE A 302 -7.25 8.08 -0.92
CA PHE A 302 -6.21 9.10 -1.10
C PHE A 302 -6.70 10.34 -1.86
N SER A 303 -7.80 10.21 -2.60
CA SER A 303 -8.37 11.28 -3.41
C SER A 303 -8.95 12.42 -2.56
N LYS A 304 -8.78 13.66 -3.02
CA LYS A 304 -9.50 14.80 -2.44
C LYS A 304 -10.97 14.72 -2.83
N LYS A 305 -11.87 15.19 -1.95
CA LYS A 305 -13.33 15.17 -2.18
C LYS A 305 -13.81 15.79 -3.50
N LYS A 306 -13.06 16.75 -4.04
CA LYS A 306 -13.39 17.45 -5.30
C LYS A 306 -12.91 16.72 -6.56
N TRP A 307 -12.11 15.66 -6.42
CA TRP A 307 -11.57 14.91 -7.55
C TRP A 307 -12.61 13.92 -8.08
N GLU A 308 -12.58 13.67 -9.39
CA GLU A 308 -13.46 12.71 -10.03
C GLU A 308 -12.85 11.30 -9.94
N ALA A 309 -13.39 10.47 -9.05
CA ALA A 309 -13.00 9.08 -8.87
C ALA A 309 -14.19 8.14 -9.12
N LYS A 310 -14.03 7.18 -10.02
CA LYS A 310 -15.00 6.12 -10.30
C LYS A 310 -14.58 4.83 -9.64
N ILE A 311 -15.43 4.33 -8.73
CA ILE A 311 -15.10 3.22 -7.85
C ILE A 311 -15.79 1.93 -8.31
N VAL A 312 -15.00 0.91 -8.64
CA VAL A 312 -15.51 -0.44 -8.91
C VAL A 312 -15.60 -1.22 -7.62
N SER A 313 -16.79 -1.77 -7.35
CA SER A 313 -17.06 -2.55 -6.16
C SER A 313 -16.51 -3.98 -6.27
N LEU A 314 -15.40 -4.25 -5.60
CA LEU A 314 -14.81 -5.59 -5.55
C LEU A 314 -15.74 -6.63 -4.88
N PRO A 315 -16.44 -6.32 -3.76
CA PRO A 315 -17.38 -7.28 -3.16
C PRO A 315 -18.52 -7.66 -4.11
N THR A 316 -19.04 -6.70 -4.88
CA THR A 316 -20.15 -6.89 -5.80
C THR A 316 -19.74 -7.69 -7.03
N HIS A 317 -18.66 -7.30 -7.71
CA HIS A 317 -18.29 -7.87 -8.99
C HIS A 317 -17.31 -9.05 -8.87
N GLY A 318 -16.57 -9.12 -7.77
CA GLY A 318 -15.46 -10.05 -7.58
C GLY A 318 -14.20 -9.60 -8.32
N ILE A 319 -13.04 -10.10 -7.89
CA ILE A 319 -11.76 -9.58 -8.39
C ILE A 319 -11.59 -9.77 -9.91
N TYR A 320 -11.91 -10.95 -10.42
CA TYR A 320 -11.67 -11.32 -11.83
C TYR A 320 -12.46 -10.50 -12.87
N LYS A 321 -13.50 -9.77 -12.45
CA LYS A 321 -14.36 -8.96 -13.35
C LYS A 321 -14.18 -7.46 -13.16
N SER A 322 -13.66 -7.04 -12.01
CA SER A 322 -13.66 -5.62 -11.62
C SER A 322 -12.82 -4.77 -12.56
N ASP A 323 -11.62 -5.24 -12.93
CA ASP A 323 -10.75 -4.52 -13.84
C ASP A 323 -11.35 -4.34 -15.24
N ASN A 324 -12.11 -5.32 -15.73
CA ASN A 324 -12.81 -5.20 -17.02
C ASN A 324 -13.88 -4.10 -16.98
N ILE A 325 -14.69 -4.08 -15.91
CA ILE A 325 -15.74 -3.05 -15.73
C ILE A 325 -15.12 -1.66 -15.67
N MET A 326 -14.05 -1.54 -14.89
CA MET A 326 -13.28 -0.31 -14.76
C MET A 326 -12.73 0.17 -16.11
N LEU A 327 -12.13 -0.72 -16.90
CA LEU A 327 -11.60 -0.40 -18.22
C LEU A 327 -12.71 -0.02 -19.22
N GLU A 328 -13.91 -0.60 -19.11
CA GLU A 328 -15.05 -0.15 -19.94
C GLU A 328 -15.47 1.29 -19.59
N TRP A 329 -15.53 1.67 -18.31
CA TRP A 329 -15.80 3.07 -17.93
C TRP A 329 -14.73 4.03 -18.45
N LEU A 330 -13.46 3.63 -18.41
CA LEU A 330 -12.37 4.40 -19.00
C LEU A 330 -12.57 4.60 -20.50
N LYS A 331 -12.93 3.53 -21.24
CA LYS A 331 -13.23 3.61 -22.69
C LYS A 331 -14.39 4.55 -22.98
N GLU A 332 -15.48 4.46 -22.23
CA GLU A 332 -16.64 5.33 -22.36
C GLU A 332 -16.28 6.81 -22.15
N ASP A 333 -15.48 7.12 -21.12
CA ASP A 333 -15.04 8.48 -20.85
C ASP A 333 -14.06 9.02 -21.89
N LEU A 334 -13.21 8.16 -22.45
CA LEU A 334 -12.27 8.56 -23.51
C LEU A 334 -12.98 8.98 -24.80
N LEU A 335 -14.15 8.39 -25.09
CA LEU A 335 -15.00 8.75 -26.22
C LEU A 335 -15.87 9.97 -25.97
N SER A 336 -16.36 10.15 -24.74
CA SER A 336 -17.41 11.12 -24.41
C SER A 336 -16.92 12.44 -23.81
N ASP A 337 -15.71 12.50 -23.25
CA ASP A 337 -15.21 13.68 -22.54
C ASP A 337 -14.17 14.46 -23.36
N ASP A 338 -14.54 15.69 -23.74
CA ASP A 338 -13.72 16.61 -24.52
C ASP A 338 -12.69 17.39 -23.68
N GLY A 339 -12.86 17.46 -22.35
CA GLY A 339 -12.04 18.29 -21.46
C GLY A 339 -11.04 17.54 -20.60
N THR A 340 -11.23 16.24 -20.35
CA THR A 340 -10.32 15.45 -19.50
C THR A 340 -9.03 15.13 -20.24
N ARG A 341 -7.89 15.43 -19.60
CA ARG A 341 -6.55 15.27 -20.18
C ARG A 341 -5.69 14.24 -19.46
N LEU A 342 -6.11 13.79 -18.29
CA LEU A 342 -5.40 12.76 -17.52
C LEU A 342 -6.39 11.68 -17.06
N PHE A 343 -6.05 10.43 -17.33
CA PHE A 343 -6.83 9.27 -16.92
C PHE A 343 -5.89 8.33 -16.16
N ILE A 344 -6.31 7.86 -15.00
CA ILE A 344 -5.48 6.98 -14.16
C ILE A 344 -6.32 5.80 -13.73
N ALA A 345 -5.98 4.63 -14.24
CA ALA A 345 -6.67 3.38 -13.97
C ALA A 345 -5.79 2.46 -13.13
N ASP A 346 -6.33 2.05 -11.99
CA ASP A 346 -5.74 1.05 -11.13
C ASP A 346 -6.32 -0.34 -11.40
N ILE A 347 -5.48 -1.26 -11.85
CA ILE A 347 -5.79 -2.65 -12.15
C ILE A 347 -5.45 -3.47 -10.91
N SER A 348 -6.46 -3.80 -10.11
CA SER A 348 -6.26 -4.28 -8.73
C SER A 348 -6.06 -5.79 -8.60
N GLU A 349 -6.26 -6.58 -9.67
CA GLU A 349 -6.28 -8.04 -9.56
C GLU A 349 -4.96 -8.66 -9.07
N SER A 350 -3.81 -8.15 -9.54
CA SER A 350 -2.51 -8.70 -9.15
C SER A 350 -2.19 -8.48 -7.69
N ASP A 351 -2.45 -7.29 -7.15
CA ASP A 351 -2.26 -7.01 -5.73
C ASP A 351 -3.14 -7.90 -4.86
N PHE A 352 -4.42 -7.95 -5.19
CA PHE A 352 -5.40 -8.75 -4.47
C PHE A 352 -5.00 -10.25 -4.43
N LEU A 353 -4.63 -10.82 -5.58
CA LEU A 353 -4.24 -12.23 -5.65
C LEU A 353 -2.87 -12.48 -5.02
N GLY A 354 -1.98 -11.49 -5.04
CA GLY A 354 -0.72 -11.50 -4.28
C GLY A 354 -0.97 -11.62 -2.77
N HIS A 355 -1.91 -10.85 -2.23
CA HIS A 355 -2.31 -10.94 -0.82
C HIS A 355 -3.10 -12.20 -0.48
N ALA A 356 -3.88 -12.74 -1.41
CA ALA A 356 -4.73 -13.92 -1.18
C ALA A 356 -3.95 -15.24 -1.26
N TYR A 357 -3.08 -15.39 -2.26
CA TYR A 357 -2.38 -16.64 -2.57
C TYR A 357 -0.87 -16.56 -2.39
N GLY A 358 -0.30 -15.35 -2.42
CA GLY A 358 1.13 -15.09 -2.39
C GLY A 358 1.66 -14.69 -3.76
N SER A 359 2.62 -13.77 -3.76
CA SER A 359 3.32 -13.26 -4.94
C SER A 359 4.19 -14.29 -5.67
N GLU A 360 4.35 -15.47 -5.09
CA GLU A 360 5.06 -16.62 -5.66
C GLU A 360 4.09 -17.69 -6.20
N SER A 361 2.78 -17.43 -6.14
CA SER A 361 1.76 -18.39 -6.56
C SER A 361 1.46 -18.31 -8.05
N ASP A 362 0.96 -19.43 -8.59
CA ASP A 362 0.45 -19.47 -9.97
C ASP A 362 -0.70 -18.48 -10.15
N GLN A 363 -1.56 -18.30 -9.14
CA GLN A 363 -2.68 -17.34 -9.19
C GLN A 363 -2.18 -15.91 -9.43
N TYR A 364 -1.08 -15.52 -8.79
CA TYR A 364 -0.44 -14.23 -9.00
C TYR A 364 0.18 -14.12 -10.40
N LEU A 365 0.95 -15.11 -10.85
CA LEU A 365 1.52 -15.09 -12.22
C LEU A 365 0.44 -15.07 -13.31
N GLU A 366 -0.62 -15.84 -13.15
CA GLU A 366 -1.77 -15.85 -14.08
C GLU A 366 -2.54 -14.53 -14.06
N SER A 367 -2.55 -13.80 -12.94
CA SER A 367 -3.13 -12.46 -12.87
C SER A 367 -2.36 -11.46 -13.73
N LEU A 368 -1.02 -11.55 -13.77
CA LEU A 368 -0.18 -10.70 -14.61
C LEU A 368 -0.42 -10.99 -16.10
N LYS A 369 -0.61 -12.25 -16.47
CA LYS A 369 -0.99 -12.64 -17.84
C LYS A 369 -2.36 -12.07 -18.23
N ARG A 370 -3.34 -12.11 -17.33
CA ARG A 370 -4.65 -11.47 -17.58
C ARG A 370 -4.54 -9.96 -17.68
N ALA A 371 -3.67 -9.33 -16.89
CA ALA A 371 -3.39 -7.90 -17.03
C ALA A 371 -2.78 -7.57 -18.40
N ASP A 372 -1.82 -8.37 -18.87
CA ASP A 372 -1.24 -8.26 -20.23
C ASP A 372 -2.32 -8.35 -21.32
N ASP A 373 -3.19 -9.36 -21.25
CA ASP A 373 -4.29 -9.54 -22.20
C ASP A 373 -5.25 -8.34 -22.20
N ARG A 374 -5.63 -7.84 -21.02
CA ARG A 374 -6.53 -6.68 -20.88
C ARG A 374 -5.92 -5.42 -21.44
N ILE A 375 -4.64 -5.17 -21.14
CA ILE A 375 -3.92 -4.00 -21.65
C ILE A 375 -3.79 -4.13 -23.18
N GLY A 376 -3.48 -5.32 -23.71
CA GLY A 376 -3.43 -5.55 -25.15
C GLY A 376 -4.75 -5.27 -25.86
N GLN A 377 -5.87 -5.73 -25.29
CA GLN A 377 -7.21 -5.43 -25.79
C GLN A 377 -7.55 -3.93 -25.72
N PHE A 378 -7.13 -3.26 -24.64
CA PHE A 378 -7.31 -1.82 -24.50
C PHE A 378 -6.52 -1.03 -25.54
N PHE A 379 -5.26 -1.39 -25.81
CA PHE A 379 -4.45 -0.78 -26.86
C PHE A 379 -5.02 -1.03 -28.26
N LYS A 380 -5.51 -2.24 -28.53
CA LYS A 380 -6.23 -2.55 -29.77
C LYS A 380 -7.43 -1.62 -29.95
N TRP A 381 -8.24 -1.47 -28.91
CA TRP A 381 -9.40 -0.58 -28.91
C TRP A 381 -9.00 0.89 -29.12
N LEU A 382 -7.93 1.39 -28.47
CA LEU A 382 -7.41 2.74 -28.70
C LEU A 382 -7.05 2.97 -30.17
N SER A 383 -6.43 1.98 -30.81
CA SER A 383 -6.07 2.03 -32.23
C SER A 383 -7.31 2.03 -33.13
N GLU A 384 -8.29 1.16 -32.87
CA GLU A 384 -9.54 1.06 -33.65
C GLU A 384 -10.39 2.34 -33.57
N ASN A 385 -10.26 3.11 -32.48
CA ASN A 385 -10.97 4.38 -32.28
C ASN A 385 -10.13 5.62 -32.59
N ASN A 386 -8.94 5.48 -33.19
CA ASN A 386 -8.03 6.59 -33.53
C ASN A 386 -7.65 7.49 -32.34
N LEU A 387 -7.57 6.93 -31.13
CA LEU A 387 -7.28 7.67 -29.90
C LEU A 387 -5.78 7.74 -29.57
N PHE A 388 -4.95 6.97 -30.28
CA PHE A 388 -3.52 6.85 -29.95
C PHE A 388 -2.66 8.02 -30.46
N GLU A 389 -3.05 8.69 -31.56
CA GLU A 389 -2.19 9.68 -32.24
C GLU A 389 -1.83 10.91 -31.40
N LYS A 390 -2.62 11.24 -30.38
CA LYS A 390 -2.40 12.39 -29.48
C LYS A 390 -2.38 12.01 -28.00
N THR A 391 -2.17 10.73 -27.72
CA THR A 391 -2.21 10.18 -26.37
C THR A 391 -0.87 9.56 -26.04
N VAL A 392 -0.41 9.82 -24.82
CA VAL A 392 0.69 9.06 -24.21
C VAL A 392 0.10 8.08 -23.21
N VAL A 393 0.56 6.83 -23.26
CA VAL A 393 0.19 5.79 -22.31
C VAL A 393 1.40 5.42 -21.46
N ILE A 394 1.21 5.44 -20.15
CA ILE A 394 2.17 4.99 -19.14
C ILE A 394 1.64 3.68 -18.56
N ILE A 395 2.46 2.63 -18.56
CA ILE A 395 2.20 1.40 -17.83
C ILE A 395 3.19 1.36 -16.67
N CYS A 396 2.70 1.27 -15.45
CA CYS A 396 3.54 1.23 -14.27
C CYS A 396 2.96 0.31 -13.20
N SER A 397 3.65 0.25 -12.07
CA SER A 397 3.10 -0.24 -10.81
C SER A 397 3.53 0.70 -9.68
N ASP A 398 2.79 0.64 -8.60
CA ASP A 398 2.93 1.48 -7.42
C ASP A 398 3.85 0.83 -6.39
N HIS A 399 3.78 -0.48 -6.20
CA HIS A 399 4.73 -1.28 -5.41
C HIS A 399 4.75 -2.75 -5.85
N GLY A 400 5.70 -3.53 -5.31
CA GLY A 400 5.67 -4.99 -5.37
C GLY A 400 5.13 -5.63 -4.08
N ILE A 401 5.29 -6.95 -3.95
CA ILE A 401 4.76 -7.76 -2.85
C ILE A 401 5.81 -8.81 -2.43
N VAL A 402 5.93 -9.06 -1.13
CA VAL A 402 6.81 -10.08 -0.56
C VAL A 402 5.96 -11.14 0.13
N ARG A 403 5.94 -12.36 -0.44
CA ARG A 403 5.04 -13.44 0.02
C ARG A 403 3.60 -12.99 -0.11
N ILE A 404 2.90 -12.71 0.99
CA ILE A 404 1.48 -12.31 0.99
C ILE A 404 1.27 -10.86 1.42
N ASP A 405 2.34 -10.09 1.58
CA ASP A 405 2.26 -8.71 2.06
C ASP A 405 3.47 -7.85 1.69
N HIS A 406 3.47 -6.62 2.14
CA HIS A 406 4.62 -5.74 2.12
C HIS A 406 5.48 -6.03 3.35
N SER A 407 6.79 -6.23 3.19
CA SER A 407 7.71 -6.55 4.29
C SER A 407 8.15 -5.34 5.11
N TYR A 408 8.01 -4.13 4.54
CA TYR A 408 8.48 -2.86 5.10
C TYR A 408 10.00 -2.80 5.23
N LEU A 409 10.72 -3.72 4.58
CA LEU A 409 12.17 -3.80 4.56
C LEU A 409 12.76 -3.17 3.27
N LEU A 410 11.92 -2.75 2.34
CA LEU A 410 12.25 -2.37 0.96
C LEU A 410 13.13 -3.41 0.24
N PHE A 411 12.77 -4.68 0.41
CA PHE A 411 13.31 -5.76 -0.41
C PHE A 411 13.09 -5.46 -1.89
N ASP A 412 13.98 -5.98 -2.73
CA ASP A 412 13.90 -5.73 -4.18
C ASP A 412 12.55 -6.13 -4.77
N ALA A 413 11.95 -7.21 -4.25
CA ALA A 413 10.61 -7.68 -4.63
C ALA A 413 9.48 -6.70 -4.30
N GLU A 414 9.58 -5.84 -3.28
CA GLU A 414 8.58 -4.79 -3.04
C GLU A 414 8.99 -3.44 -3.64
N LYS A 415 10.29 -3.20 -3.79
CA LYS A 415 10.86 -1.90 -4.12
C LYS A 415 10.80 -1.59 -5.61
N TYR A 416 11.13 -2.56 -6.46
CA TYR A 416 11.27 -2.34 -7.90
C TYR A 416 10.00 -2.74 -8.66
N VAL A 417 9.49 -1.80 -9.45
CA VAL A 417 8.24 -1.92 -10.20
C VAL A 417 8.45 -1.67 -11.70
N PRO A 418 7.70 -2.32 -12.59
CA PRO A 418 7.80 -2.10 -14.04
C PRO A 418 7.38 -0.66 -14.41
N PHE A 419 7.99 -0.15 -15.48
CA PHE A 419 7.59 1.12 -16.09
C PHE A 419 7.86 1.13 -17.60
N LEU A 420 6.83 1.53 -18.36
CA LEU A 420 6.87 1.76 -19.79
C LEU A 420 6.12 3.06 -20.10
N ILE A 421 6.62 3.83 -21.05
CA ILE A 421 5.94 4.99 -21.61
C ILE A 421 5.99 4.94 -23.13
N THR A 422 4.85 5.17 -23.78
CA THR A 422 4.69 5.08 -25.24
C THR A 422 3.65 6.06 -25.76
N GLY A 423 3.63 6.30 -27.07
CA GLY A 423 2.69 7.19 -27.74
C GLY A 423 3.35 8.42 -28.34
N THR A 424 2.58 9.49 -28.49
CA THR A 424 2.99 10.71 -29.20
C THR A 424 4.21 11.37 -28.56
N GLY A 425 5.24 11.63 -29.38
CA GLY A 425 6.45 12.32 -28.93
C GLY A 425 7.35 11.51 -27.99
N ILE A 426 7.14 10.18 -27.88
CA ILE A 426 7.96 9.29 -27.07
C ILE A 426 8.94 8.50 -27.95
N LYS A 427 10.20 8.41 -27.51
CA LYS A 427 11.22 7.59 -28.18
C LYS A 427 10.87 6.11 -28.08
N LYS A 428 11.12 5.40 -29.18
CA LYS A 428 10.91 3.95 -29.31
C LYS A 428 12.22 3.21 -29.06
N ASP A 429 12.12 1.98 -28.56
CA ASP A 429 13.25 1.09 -28.27
C ASP A 429 14.35 1.77 -27.42
N ASN A 430 13.92 2.47 -26.37
CA ASN A 430 14.78 3.35 -25.58
C ASN A 430 14.84 2.89 -24.11
N PRO A 431 15.78 2.00 -23.75
CA PRO A 431 16.00 1.61 -22.37
C PRO A 431 16.75 2.70 -21.58
N ILE A 432 16.21 3.09 -20.42
CA ILE A 432 16.86 4.05 -19.51
C ILE A 432 17.64 3.30 -18.41
N GLY A 433 18.93 3.63 -18.26
CA GLY A 433 19.86 2.92 -17.38
C GLY A 433 20.15 3.55 -16.00
N TYR A 434 19.58 4.71 -15.68
CA TYR A 434 19.76 5.34 -14.36
C TYR A 434 18.65 4.96 -13.37
N LYS A 435 18.93 5.15 -12.07
CA LYS A 435 17.93 4.95 -11.00
C LYS A 435 16.86 6.04 -11.06
N ALA A 436 15.60 5.63 -11.01
CA ALA A 436 14.44 6.51 -11.00
C ALA A 436 13.40 6.02 -9.98
N SER A 437 12.41 6.85 -9.70
CA SER A 437 11.34 6.60 -8.74
C SER A 437 9.96 6.78 -9.36
N ILE A 438 8.94 6.13 -8.80
CA ILE A 438 7.53 6.41 -9.14
C ILE A 438 7.14 7.89 -8.95
N MET A 439 7.87 8.64 -8.12
CA MET A 439 7.70 10.09 -7.94
C MET A 439 8.06 10.91 -9.21
N ASP A 440 8.83 10.33 -10.13
CA ASP A 440 9.23 10.96 -11.38
C ASP A 440 8.10 10.97 -12.42
N ILE A 441 7.03 10.20 -12.17
CA ILE A 441 5.85 10.12 -13.04
C ILE A 441 5.10 11.45 -13.04
N ALA A 442 4.83 12.06 -11.88
CA ALA A 442 4.08 13.33 -11.81
C ALA A 442 4.72 14.48 -12.62
N PRO A 443 6.01 14.81 -12.46
CA PRO A 443 6.64 15.86 -13.24
C PRO A 443 6.73 15.47 -14.72
N THR A 444 6.94 14.20 -15.05
CA THR A 444 6.93 13.74 -16.44
C THR A 444 5.57 13.97 -17.11
N ILE A 445 4.46 13.61 -16.45
CA ILE A 445 3.10 13.90 -16.93
C ILE A 445 2.88 15.40 -17.10
N SER A 446 3.34 16.20 -16.14
CA SER A 446 3.20 17.67 -16.20
C SER A 446 3.88 18.24 -17.45
N TYR A 447 5.11 17.79 -17.74
CA TYR A 447 5.87 18.18 -18.91
C TYR A 447 5.17 17.77 -20.22
N LEU A 448 4.68 16.53 -20.29
CA LEU A 448 3.97 16.02 -21.47
C LEU A 448 2.68 16.77 -21.76
N LEU A 449 1.91 17.10 -20.72
CA LEU A 449 0.66 17.85 -20.85
C LEU A 449 0.85 19.36 -20.99
N GLY A 450 2.07 19.88 -20.89
CA GLY A 450 2.30 21.31 -20.96
C GLY A 450 1.67 22.09 -19.80
N ILE A 451 1.63 21.50 -18.60
CA ILE A 451 1.06 22.10 -17.39
C ILE A 451 2.15 22.37 -16.36
N LYS A 452 1.85 23.22 -15.37
CA LYS A 452 2.77 23.44 -14.24
C LYS A 452 3.02 22.15 -13.45
N TYR A 453 4.20 22.03 -12.88
CA TYR A 453 4.52 20.95 -11.94
C TYR A 453 3.76 21.12 -10.62
N PRO A 454 3.36 20.03 -9.94
CA PRO A 454 2.86 20.12 -8.56
C PRO A 454 3.89 20.83 -7.67
N ALA A 455 3.43 21.75 -6.82
CA ALA A 455 4.30 22.65 -6.05
C ALA A 455 5.39 21.92 -5.24
N GLU A 456 5.03 20.82 -4.58
CA GLU A 456 5.93 20.03 -3.73
C GLU A 456 6.66 18.91 -4.47
N SER A 457 6.55 18.84 -5.81
CA SER A 457 7.18 17.76 -6.59
C SER A 457 8.70 17.84 -6.52
N ASN A 458 9.35 16.75 -6.15
CA ASN A 458 10.81 16.59 -6.10
C ASN A 458 11.36 15.60 -7.14
N GLY A 459 10.48 14.96 -7.91
CA GLY A 459 10.89 14.02 -8.95
C GLY A 459 11.56 14.68 -10.15
N ARG A 460 12.17 13.85 -11.00
CA ARG A 460 12.77 14.26 -12.27
C ARG A 460 11.81 14.06 -13.43
N VAL A 461 11.87 14.93 -14.42
CA VAL A 461 11.25 14.69 -15.72
C VAL A 461 12.09 13.68 -16.50
N PHE A 462 11.46 12.65 -17.06
CA PHE A 462 12.08 11.71 -18.00
C PHE A 462 12.27 12.35 -19.39
N LEU A 463 13.09 13.40 -19.47
CA LEU A 463 13.35 14.12 -20.73
C LEU A 463 13.94 13.19 -21.80
N ASP A 464 14.71 12.18 -21.39
CA ASP A 464 15.29 11.19 -22.30
C ASP A 464 14.22 10.34 -23.01
N ALA A 465 13.01 10.25 -22.45
CA ALA A 465 11.88 9.56 -23.07
C ALA A 465 11.24 10.37 -24.21
N VAL A 466 11.42 11.68 -24.23
CA VAL A 466 10.80 12.58 -25.22
C VAL A 466 11.67 12.66 -26.48
N ALA A 467 11.04 12.56 -27.65
CA ALA A 467 11.65 12.53 -28.98
C ALA A 467 12.07 13.91 -29.50
#